data_AF-A0A7T3DGC3-F1
#
_entry.id   AF-A0A7T3DGC3-F1
#
_cell.length_a   1.000
_cell.length_b   1.000
_cell.length_c   1.000
_cell.angle_alpha   90.00
_cell.angle_beta   90.00
_cell.angle_gamma   90.00
#
_symmetry.space_group_name_H-M   'P 1'
#
loop_
_entity.id
_entity.type
_entity.pdbx_description
1 polymer ?
#
loop_
_entity_poly.entity_id
_entity_poly.type
_entity_poly.pdbx_seq_one_letter_code
_entity_poly.pdbx_strand_id
1 'polypeptide(L)'
;MNTIFLLLADVLLILAGIIYGAKFLKKRNYLCGIEWFVMAISGTHFLLWALLGWDFGYSVAHFFDAFSRSFGFPVVAVAGMMVVTHSYQPSRLADVLYFLLGFAGAAVLVAADHAPAFAVYKPPFYLLMCLVFLAYLAYFAWRLHKAGEALHAMGTVFVALSGLAIAVFYDYVPIPGDDADRTVFYTAALSIWAFMMVELYYGYCALERATQARFSAYAREPLAKTRLRRHA
;
A
#
# COMPACT_ATOMS: atom_id res chain seq x y z
N MET A 1 -5.72 27.51 -8.52
CA MET A 1 -6.74 26.82 -7.70
C MET A 1 -6.39 25.34 -7.54
N ASN A 2 -6.03 24.64 -8.63
CA ASN A 2 -5.64 23.21 -8.60
C ASN A 2 -4.47 22.90 -7.65
N THR A 3 -3.46 23.77 -7.58
CA THR A 3 -2.27 23.57 -6.72
C THR A 3 -2.61 23.46 -5.23
N ILE A 4 -3.62 24.19 -4.74
CA ILE A 4 -4.03 24.09 -3.33
C ILE A 4 -4.58 22.69 -3.04
N PHE A 5 -5.37 22.12 -3.96
CA PHE A 5 -5.89 20.77 -3.81
C PHE A 5 -4.79 19.71 -3.84
N LEU A 6 -3.77 19.88 -4.69
CA LEU A 6 -2.60 19.02 -4.71
C LEU A 6 -1.89 19.02 -3.36
N LEU A 7 -1.58 20.20 -2.83
CA LEU A 7 -0.88 20.34 -1.54
C LEU A 7 -1.71 19.77 -0.38
N LEU A 8 -3.04 19.96 -0.39
CA LEU A 8 -3.93 19.37 0.60
C LEU A 8 -3.97 17.83 0.51
N ALA A 9 -4.00 17.28 -0.71
CA ALA A 9 -3.97 15.85 -0.94
C ALA A 9 -2.62 15.24 -0.48
N ASP A 10 -1.51 15.95 -0.71
CA ASP A 10 -0.20 15.53 -0.24
C ASP A 10 -0.08 15.57 1.29
N VAL A 11 -0.58 16.63 1.94
CA VAL A 11 -0.66 16.68 3.41
C VAL A 11 -1.52 15.54 3.95
N LEU A 12 -2.63 15.20 3.28
CA LEU A 12 -3.47 14.06 3.67
C LEU A 12 -2.69 12.73 3.55
N LEU A 13 -1.91 12.55 2.48
CA LEU A 13 -1.03 11.39 2.31
C LEU A 13 -0.02 11.30 3.45
N ILE A 14 0.69 12.39 3.75
CA ILE A 14 1.69 12.46 4.81
C ILE A 14 1.07 12.09 6.17
N LEU A 15 -0.06 12.71 6.51
CA LEU A 15 -0.76 12.44 7.76
C LEU A 15 -1.23 10.98 7.86
N ALA A 16 -1.77 10.42 6.77
CA ALA A 16 -2.16 9.02 6.72
C ALA A 16 -0.95 8.09 6.92
N GLY A 17 0.17 8.36 6.26
CA GLY A 17 1.42 7.61 6.43
C GLY A 17 1.93 7.66 7.88
N ILE A 18 1.99 8.84 8.50
CA ILE A 18 2.45 8.99 9.89
C ILE A 18 1.51 8.30 10.87
N ILE A 19 0.20 8.59 10.80
CA ILE A 19 -0.78 8.12 11.77
C ILE A 19 -0.93 6.60 11.69
N TYR A 20 -1.15 6.06 10.49
CA TYR A 20 -1.41 4.63 10.31
C TYR A 20 -0.12 3.81 10.34
N GLY A 21 1.02 4.37 9.93
CA GLY A 21 2.34 3.76 10.15
C GLY A 21 2.64 3.57 11.64
N ALA A 22 2.44 4.60 12.45
CA ALA A 22 2.59 4.51 13.91
C ALA A 22 1.62 3.48 14.53
N LYS A 23 0.37 3.42 14.04
CA LYS A 23 -0.60 2.42 14.50
C LYS A 23 -0.19 0.99 14.15
N PHE A 24 0.36 0.74 12.96
CA PHE A 24 0.91 -0.57 12.58
C PHE A 24 2.13 -0.96 13.42
N LEU A 25 3.05 -0.02 13.70
CA LEU A 25 4.18 -0.29 14.59
C LEU A 25 3.75 -0.67 16.01
N LYS A 26 2.69 -0.03 16.55
CA LYS A 26 2.11 -0.42 17.84
C LYS A 26 1.58 -1.86 17.84
N LYS A 27 1.16 -2.37 16.68
CA LYS A 27 0.75 -3.76 16.46
C LYS A 27 1.92 -4.71 16.15
N ARG A 28 3.16 -4.21 16.19
CA ARG A 28 4.38 -4.93 15.81
C ARG A 28 4.37 -5.43 14.35
N ASN A 29 3.58 -4.78 13.50
CA ASN A 29 3.63 -5.01 12.06
C ASN A 29 4.63 -4.02 11.45
N TYR A 30 5.91 -4.39 11.48
CA TYR A 30 7.01 -3.53 11.02
C TYR A 30 6.97 -3.30 9.52
N LEU A 31 6.59 -4.31 8.73
CA LEU A 31 6.47 -4.22 7.28
C LEU A 31 5.47 -3.13 6.86
N CYS A 32 4.21 -3.20 7.30
CA CYS A 32 3.24 -2.15 6.98
C CYS A 32 3.58 -0.81 7.65
N GLY A 33 4.08 -0.84 8.89
CA GLY A 33 4.41 0.38 9.63
C GLY A 33 5.48 1.22 8.95
N ILE A 34 6.58 0.58 8.55
CA ILE A 34 7.70 1.26 7.88
C ILE A 34 7.30 1.70 6.47
N GLU A 35 6.57 0.87 5.70
CA GLU A 35 6.09 1.25 4.38
C GLU A 35 5.24 2.54 4.41
N TRP A 36 4.34 2.66 5.39
CA TRP A 36 3.53 3.87 5.56
C TRP A 36 4.39 5.10 5.89
N PHE A 37 5.48 4.92 6.65
CA PHE A 37 6.45 6.00 6.85
C PHE A 37 7.23 6.32 5.60
N VAL A 38 7.57 5.33 4.76
CA VAL A 38 8.20 5.59 3.46
C VAL A 38 7.31 6.48 2.59
N MET A 39 6.00 6.21 2.54
CA MET A 39 5.05 7.11 1.88
C MET A 39 5.01 8.51 2.49
N ALA A 40 5.05 8.62 3.82
CA ALA A 40 5.10 9.93 4.48
C ALA A 40 6.39 10.70 4.18
N ILE A 41 7.54 10.01 4.12
CA ILE A 41 8.83 10.61 3.76
C ILE A 41 8.79 11.07 2.30
N SER A 42 8.25 10.24 1.40
CA SER A 42 8.05 10.59 -0.01
C SER A 42 7.22 11.87 -0.15
N GLY A 43 6.00 11.88 0.42
CA GLY A 43 5.10 13.04 0.37
C GLY A 43 5.73 14.28 1.01
N THR A 44 6.42 14.15 2.14
CA THR A 44 7.07 15.31 2.78
C THR A 44 8.12 15.94 1.86
N HIS A 45 8.93 15.15 1.16
CA HIS A 45 9.92 15.68 0.24
C HIS A 45 9.28 16.23 -1.04
N PHE A 46 8.18 15.63 -1.52
CA PHE A 46 7.39 16.17 -2.62
C PHE A 46 6.78 17.53 -2.25
N LEU A 47 6.22 17.67 -1.05
CA LEU A 47 5.68 18.93 -0.53
C LEU A 47 6.73 20.02 -0.47
N LEU A 48 7.93 19.70 0.06
CA LEU A 48 9.04 20.64 0.14
C LEU A 48 9.50 21.08 -1.26
N TRP A 49 9.54 20.16 -2.22
CA TRP A 49 9.81 20.53 -3.61
C TRP A 49 8.71 21.43 -4.18
N ALA A 50 7.44 21.08 -4.01
CA ALA A 50 6.31 21.84 -4.55
C ALA A 50 6.20 23.27 -3.96
N LEU A 51 6.60 23.46 -2.70
CA LEU A 51 6.56 24.75 -2.03
C LEU A 51 7.83 25.60 -2.21
N LEU A 52 9.00 24.96 -2.27
CA LEU A 52 10.30 25.63 -2.18
C LEU A 52 11.17 25.48 -3.43
N GLY A 53 10.78 24.65 -4.39
CA GLY A 53 11.60 24.32 -5.56
C GLY A 53 12.85 23.50 -5.22
N TRP A 54 12.83 22.73 -4.12
CA TRP A 54 14.00 21.97 -3.67
C TRP A 54 14.19 20.68 -4.47
N ASP A 55 14.99 20.71 -5.53
CA ASP A 55 15.18 19.59 -6.47
C ASP A 55 15.70 18.28 -5.83
N PHE A 56 16.52 18.39 -4.77
CA PHE A 56 16.92 17.21 -4.01
C PHE A 56 15.71 16.55 -3.33
N GLY A 57 14.76 17.35 -2.85
CA GLY A 57 13.48 16.86 -2.33
C GLY A 57 12.73 16.04 -3.38
N TYR A 58 12.64 16.55 -4.61
CA TYR A 58 12.01 15.80 -5.70
C TYR A 58 12.70 14.45 -5.96
N SER A 59 14.04 14.42 -5.96
CA SER A 59 14.80 13.18 -6.17
C SER A 59 14.50 12.12 -5.09
N VAL A 60 14.40 12.54 -3.83
CA VAL A 60 14.03 11.67 -2.70
C VAL A 60 12.59 11.18 -2.83
N ALA A 61 11.65 12.07 -3.14
CA ALA A 61 10.25 11.72 -3.34
C ALA A 61 10.08 10.72 -4.48
N HIS A 62 10.72 10.98 -5.62
CA HIS A 62 10.69 10.10 -6.79
C HIS A 62 11.26 8.71 -6.48
N PHE A 63 12.35 8.61 -5.73
CA PHE A 63 12.91 7.32 -5.32
C PHE A 63 11.94 6.52 -4.44
N PHE A 64 11.34 7.16 -3.43
CA PHE A 64 10.42 6.46 -2.53
C PHE A 64 9.07 6.15 -3.19
N ASP A 65 8.56 7.00 -4.08
CA ASP A 65 7.40 6.67 -4.94
C ASP A 65 7.68 5.43 -5.80
N ALA A 66 8.83 5.42 -6.47
CA ALA A 66 9.27 4.28 -7.27
C ALA A 66 9.32 2.99 -6.44
N PHE A 67 9.92 3.06 -5.25
CA PHE A 67 9.97 1.94 -4.30
C PHE A 67 8.58 1.47 -3.88
N SER A 68 7.69 2.37 -3.46
CA SER A 68 6.37 2.01 -2.96
C SER A 68 5.47 1.39 -4.02
N ARG A 69 5.53 1.91 -5.27
CA ARG A 69 4.78 1.39 -6.42
C ARG A 69 5.27 0.02 -6.90
N SER A 70 6.56 -0.25 -6.77
CA SER A 70 7.16 -1.49 -7.26
C SER A 70 7.20 -2.57 -6.19
N PHE A 71 7.76 -2.29 -5.03
CA PHE A 71 8.06 -3.28 -4.00
C PHE A 71 7.31 -3.00 -2.70
N GLY A 72 7.19 -1.74 -2.29
CA GLY A 72 6.61 -1.36 -1.01
C GLY A 72 5.19 -1.89 -0.82
N PHE A 73 4.21 -1.45 -1.59
CA PHE A 73 2.86 -2.01 -1.48
C PHE A 73 2.75 -3.44 -2.00
N PRO A 74 3.20 -3.76 -3.24
CA PRO A 74 2.95 -5.06 -3.84
C PRO A 74 3.65 -6.24 -3.16
N VAL A 75 4.76 -5.99 -2.46
CA VAL A 75 5.57 -7.04 -1.82
C VAL A 75 5.61 -6.83 -0.31
N VAL A 76 6.08 -5.67 0.16
CA VAL A 76 6.33 -5.43 1.59
C VAL A 76 5.03 -5.35 2.38
N ALA A 77 4.10 -4.50 1.96
CA ALA A 77 2.79 -4.36 2.61
C ALA A 77 1.99 -5.65 2.47
N VAL A 78 1.98 -6.31 1.31
CA VAL A 78 1.34 -7.63 1.16
C VAL A 78 1.86 -8.63 2.19
N ALA A 79 3.18 -8.75 2.34
CA ALA A 79 3.79 -9.62 3.34
C ALA A 79 3.38 -9.23 4.78
N GLY A 80 3.34 -7.94 5.10
CA GLY A 80 2.84 -7.45 6.39
C GLY A 80 1.36 -7.75 6.63
N MET A 81 0.53 -7.71 5.58
CA MET A 81 -0.90 -8.00 5.64
C MET A 81 -1.18 -9.51 5.68
N MET A 82 -0.24 -10.36 5.24
CA MET A 82 -0.35 -11.82 5.30
C MET A 82 -0.42 -12.37 6.72
N VAL A 83 -0.09 -11.58 7.75
CA VAL A 83 -0.33 -11.92 9.16
C VAL A 83 -1.80 -12.26 9.41
N VAL A 84 -2.73 -11.44 8.90
CA VAL A 84 -4.18 -11.60 9.16
C VAL A 84 -4.90 -12.45 8.11
N THR A 85 -4.27 -12.70 6.96
CA THR A 85 -4.88 -13.51 5.90
C THR A 85 -4.33 -14.93 5.82
N HIS A 86 -3.05 -15.13 6.10
CA HIS A 86 -2.35 -16.42 5.95
C HIS A 86 -1.62 -16.86 7.23
N SER A 87 -1.71 -16.09 8.32
CA SER A 87 -0.97 -16.35 9.56
C SER A 87 0.55 -16.38 9.35
N TYR A 88 1.04 -15.68 8.32
CA TYR A 88 2.47 -15.51 8.08
C TYR A 88 3.06 -14.58 9.14
N GLN A 89 4.12 -15.02 9.82
CA GLN A 89 4.85 -14.21 10.78
C GLN A 89 6.29 -14.04 10.29
N PRO A 90 6.62 -12.90 9.65
CA PRO A 90 7.97 -12.67 9.18
C PRO A 90 8.94 -12.59 10.37
N SER A 91 10.15 -13.14 10.18
CA SER A 91 11.24 -12.95 11.13
C SER A 91 11.83 -11.55 10.98
N ARG A 92 12.57 -11.07 12.01
CA ARG A 92 13.27 -9.78 11.92
C ARG A 92 14.21 -9.68 10.72
N LEU A 93 14.87 -10.80 10.38
CA LEU A 93 15.73 -10.86 9.20
C LEU A 93 14.90 -10.73 7.92
N ALA A 94 13.76 -11.42 7.83
CA ALA A 94 12.86 -11.29 6.69
C ALA A 94 12.37 -9.84 6.55
N ASP A 95 11.98 -9.18 7.65
CA ASP A 95 11.56 -7.78 7.65
C ASP A 95 12.63 -6.87 7.02
N VAL A 96 13.88 -7.02 7.45
CA VAL A 96 15.02 -6.26 6.90
C VAL A 96 15.25 -6.58 5.43
N LEU A 97 15.20 -7.86 5.04
CA LEU A 97 15.43 -8.28 3.65
C LEU A 97 14.36 -7.75 2.68
N TYR A 98 13.09 -7.67 3.09
CA TYR A 98 12.04 -7.08 2.27
C TYR A 98 12.36 -5.63 1.88
N PHE A 99 12.77 -4.81 2.86
CA PHE A 99 13.14 -3.42 2.59
C PHE A 99 14.46 -3.30 1.83
N LEU A 100 15.50 -4.05 2.22
CA LEU A 100 16.80 -3.97 1.54
C LEU A 100 16.71 -4.36 0.06
N LEU A 101 16.06 -5.47 -0.25
CA LEU A 101 15.88 -5.93 -1.62
C LEU A 101 14.96 -5.00 -2.41
N GLY A 102 13.89 -4.50 -1.77
CA GLY A 102 12.99 -3.54 -2.40
C GLY A 102 13.69 -2.21 -2.72
N PHE A 103 14.48 -1.65 -1.79
CA PHE A 103 15.26 -0.44 -2.04
C PHE A 103 16.32 -0.64 -3.12
N ALA A 104 16.99 -1.80 -3.15
CA ALA A 104 17.92 -2.13 -4.21
C ALA A 104 17.21 -2.20 -5.58
N GLY A 105 16.04 -2.83 -5.64
CA GLY A 105 15.22 -2.87 -6.85
C GLY A 105 14.76 -1.48 -7.29
N ALA A 106 14.30 -0.64 -6.36
CA ALA A 106 13.91 0.74 -6.63
C ALA A 106 15.09 1.58 -7.16
N ALA A 107 16.28 1.39 -6.59
CA ALA A 107 17.50 2.04 -7.07
C ALA A 107 17.83 1.66 -8.52
N VAL A 108 17.65 0.39 -8.89
CA VAL A 108 17.80 -0.07 -10.28
C VAL A 108 16.77 0.60 -11.19
N LEU A 109 15.50 0.70 -10.76
CA LEU A 109 14.44 1.34 -11.55
C LEU A 109 14.67 2.84 -11.75
N VAL A 110 15.15 3.55 -10.73
CA VAL A 110 15.48 4.97 -10.82
C VAL A 110 16.74 5.17 -11.66
N ALA A 111 17.76 4.32 -11.51
CA ALA A 111 18.95 4.37 -12.35
C ALA A 111 18.63 4.13 -13.84
N ALA A 112 17.59 3.34 -14.14
CA ALA A 112 17.14 3.09 -15.51
C ALA A 112 16.61 4.36 -16.22
N ASP A 113 16.23 5.41 -15.49
CA ASP A 113 15.85 6.70 -16.10
C ASP A 113 17.02 7.35 -16.85
N HIS A 114 18.26 7.03 -16.46
CA HIS A 114 19.47 7.48 -17.13
C HIS A 114 19.94 6.54 -18.26
N ALA A 115 19.21 5.47 -18.54
CA ALA A 115 19.54 4.49 -19.55
C ALA A 115 18.33 4.26 -20.49
N PRO A 116 18.26 4.95 -21.64
CA PRO A 116 17.08 4.95 -22.52
C PRO A 116 16.61 3.55 -22.96
N ALA A 117 17.55 2.61 -23.14
CA ALA A 117 17.25 1.23 -23.49
C ALA A 117 16.46 0.48 -22.39
N PHE A 118 16.59 0.90 -21.13
CA PHE A 118 15.90 0.28 -19.99
C PHE A 118 14.67 1.07 -19.53
N ALA A 119 14.62 2.38 -19.78
CA ALA A 119 13.51 3.25 -19.40
C ALA A 119 12.14 2.77 -19.95
N VAL A 120 12.12 2.17 -21.15
CA VAL A 120 10.89 1.64 -21.78
C VAL A 120 10.22 0.53 -20.97
N TYR A 121 10.97 -0.19 -20.12
CA TYR A 121 10.45 -1.30 -19.32
C TYR A 121 9.87 -0.86 -17.97
N LYS A 122 10.09 0.39 -17.55
CA LYS A 122 9.66 0.88 -16.24
C LYS A 122 8.12 0.98 -16.12
N PRO A 123 7.38 1.58 -17.07
CA PRO A 123 5.90 1.55 -17.06
C PRO A 123 5.28 0.14 -17.01
N PRO A 124 5.63 -0.82 -17.90
CA PRO A 124 5.03 -2.15 -17.85
C PRO A 124 5.40 -2.92 -16.59
N PHE A 125 6.58 -2.66 -16.02
CA PHE A 125 6.95 -3.23 -14.73
C PHE A 125 6.07 -2.69 -13.59
N TYR A 126 5.83 -1.38 -13.51
CA TYR A 126 4.91 -0.82 -12.52
C TYR A 126 3.48 -1.32 -12.68
N LEU A 127 3.00 -1.45 -13.91
CA LEU A 127 1.68 -2.02 -14.18
C LEU A 127 1.62 -3.49 -13.72
N LEU A 128 2.65 -4.29 -14.00
CA LEU A 128 2.74 -5.67 -13.52
C LEU A 128 2.69 -5.73 -11.99
N MET A 129 3.48 -4.92 -11.29
CA MET A 129 3.48 -4.89 -9.82
C MET A 129 2.13 -4.41 -9.26
N CYS A 130 1.47 -3.47 -9.93
CA CYS A 130 0.10 -3.09 -9.62
C CYS A 130 -0.86 -4.29 -9.76
N LEU A 131 -0.80 -5.05 -10.85
CA LEU A 131 -1.65 -6.24 -11.05
C LEU A 131 -1.42 -7.31 -9.97
N VAL A 132 -0.17 -7.53 -9.56
CA VAL A 132 0.16 -8.43 -8.44
C VAL A 132 -0.51 -7.96 -7.15
N PHE A 133 -0.43 -6.65 -6.87
CA PHE A 133 -1.07 -6.08 -5.69
C PHE A 133 -2.60 -6.18 -5.77
N LEU A 134 -3.21 -5.95 -6.94
CA LEU A 134 -4.66 -6.10 -7.15
C LEU A 134 -5.15 -7.52 -6.89
N ALA A 135 -4.39 -8.53 -7.32
CA ALA A 135 -4.73 -9.92 -7.05
C ALA A 135 -4.78 -10.18 -5.53
N TYR A 136 -3.84 -9.61 -4.78
CA TYR A 136 -3.87 -9.67 -3.32
C TYR A 136 -5.07 -8.89 -2.73
N LEU A 137 -5.34 -7.67 -3.21
CA LEU A 137 -6.47 -6.87 -2.72
C LEU A 137 -7.82 -7.52 -2.99
N ALA A 138 -8.01 -8.19 -4.13
CA ALA A 138 -9.21 -8.97 -4.42
C ALA A 138 -9.40 -10.10 -3.41
N TYR A 139 -8.32 -10.82 -3.08
CA TYR A 139 -8.36 -11.84 -2.05
C TYR A 139 -8.61 -11.25 -0.64
N PHE A 140 -7.99 -10.11 -0.32
CA PHE A 140 -8.18 -9.41 0.95
C PHE A 140 -9.63 -8.93 1.13
N ALA A 141 -10.21 -8.34 0.09
CA ALA A 141 -11.63 -7.96 0.04
C ALA A 141 -12.55 -9.17 0.23
N TRP A 142 -12.26 -10.29 -0.44
CA TRP A 142 -13.01 -11.53 -0.26
C TRP A 142 -12.94 -12.06 1.17
N ARG A 143 -11.76 -12.00 1.81
CA ARG A 143 -11.60 -12.37 3.23
C ARG A 143 -12.39 -11.46 4.16
N LEU A 144 -12.40 -10.15 3.91
CA LEU A 144 -13.21 -9.18 4.67
C LEU A 144 -14.69 -9.46 4.53
N HIS A 145 -15.16 -9.69 3.30
CA HIS A 145 -16.55 -10.05 3.04
C HIS A 145 -16.95 -11.33 3.79
N LYS A 146 -16.10 -12.38 3.75
CA LYS A 146 -16.31 -13.62 4.51
C LYS A 146 -16.28 -13.43 6.04
N ALA A 147 -15.66 -12.37 6.53
CA ALA A 147 -15.66 -12.00 7.94
C ALA A 147 -16.88 -11.14 8.34
N GLY A 148 -17.78 -10.82 7.40
CA GLY A 148 -18.93 -9.94 7.63
C GLY A 148 -18.60 -8.44 7.55
N GLU A 149 -17.37 -8.09 7.16
CA GLU A 149 -16.86 -6.71 7.14
C GLU A 149 -17.08 -6.09 5.74
N ALA A 150 -18.35 -5.98 5.34
CA ALA A 150 -18.75 -5.62 3.98
C ALA A 150 -18.28 -4.22 3.54
N LEU A 151 -18.31 -3.24 4.45
CA LEU A 151 -17.85 -1.87 4.15
C LEU A 151 -16.36 -1.84 3.81
N HIS A 152 -15.54 -2.55 4.57
CA HIS A 152 -14.11 -2.65 4.31
C HIS A 152 -13.80 -3.47 3.05
N ALA A 153 -14.59 -4.50 2.76
CA ALA A 153 -14.48 -5.21 1.50
C ALA A 153 -14.75 -4.28 0.30
N MET A 154 -15.80 -3.45 0.38
CA MET A 154 -16.11 -2.45 -0.65
C MET A 154 -15.02 -1.38 -0.76
N GLY A 155 -14.54 -0.85 0.37
CA GLY A 155 -13.44 0.12 0.40
C GLY A 155 -12.17 -0.44 -0.25
N THR A 156 -11.84 -1.70 0.03
CA THR A 156 -10.71 -2.40 -0.60
C THR A 156 -10.91 -2.56 -2.12
N VAL A 157 -12.12 -2.89 -2.58
CA VAL A 157 -12.42 -2.96 -4.03
C VAL A 157 -12.29 -1.59 -4.68
N PHE A 158 -12.76 -0.53 -4.02
CA PHE A 158 -12.59 0.84 -4.51
C PHE A 158 -11.11 1.19 -4.64
N VAL A 159 -10.31 0.93 -3.60
CA VAL A 159 -8.84 1.11 -3.63
C VAL A 159 -8.21 0.36 -4.80
N ALA A 160 -8.61 -0.89 -5.03
CA ALA A 160 -8.08 -1.69 -6.13
C ALA A 160 -8.40 -1.07 -7.51
N LEU A 161 -9.66 -0.74 -7.77
CA LEU A 161 -10.06 -0.15 -9.06
C LEU A 161 -9.42 1.23 -9.29
N SER A 162 -9.40 2.07 -8.25
CA SER A 162 -8.76 3.38 -8.29
C SER A 162 -7.25 3.29 -8.46
N GLY A 163 -6.59 2.33 -7.80
CA GLY A 163 -5.15 2.07 -7.95
C GLY A 163 -4.79 1.61 -9.37
N LEU A 164 -5.61 0.74 -9.97
CA LEU A 164 -5.45 0.35 -11.38
C LEU A 164 -5.60 1.56 -12.31
N ALA A 165 -6.62 2.37 -12.09
CA ALA A 165 -6.84 3.59 -12.87
C ALA A 165 -5.61 4.52 -12.76
N ILE A 166 -5.12 4.76 -11.54
CA ILE A 166 -3.90 5.56 -11.32
C ILE A 166 -2.73 4.96 -12.10
N ALA A 167 -2.46 3.66 -12.00
CA ALA A 167 -1.32 3.04 -12.70
C ALA A 167 -1.39 3.24 -14.23
N VAL A 168 -2.59 3.14 -14.82
CA VAL A 168 -2.80 3.39 -16.24
C VAL A 168 -2.60 4.88 -16.58
N PHE A 169 -3.24 5.78 -15.83
CA PHE A 169 -3.12 7.21 -16.09
C PHE A 169 -1.71 7.73 -15.78
N TYR A 170 -0.95 7.12 -14.87
CA TYR A 170 0.40 7.54 -14.52
C TYR A 170 1.31 7.51 -15.74
N ASP A 171 1.36 6.38 -16.44
CA ASP A 171 2.41 6.10 -17.41
C ASP A 171 1.92 5.91 -18.87
N TYR A 172 0.61 5.73 -19.11
CA TYR A 172 0.09 5.37 -20.44
C TYR A 172 -0.86 6.38 -21.05
N VAL A 173 -1.76 6.95 -20.25
CA VAL A 173 -2.83 7.81 -20.77
C VAL A 173 -2.86 9.10 -19.95
N PRO A 174 -2.57 10.27 -20.53
CA PRO A 174 -2.75 11.53 -19.82
C PRO A 174 -4.25 11.83 -19.65
N ILE A 175 -4.61 12.48 -18.54
CA ILE A 175 -5.99 12.93 -18.31
C ILE A 175 -6.27 14.12 -19.24
N PRO A 176 -7.32 14.08 -20.09
CA PRO A 176 -7.66 15.21 -20.95
C PRO A 176 -7.97 16.47 -20.13
N GLY A 177 -7.31 17.59 -20.47
CA GLY A 177 -7.52 18.87 -19.80
C GLY A 177 -6.75 19.07 -18.49
N ASP A 178 -5.89 18.12 -18.10
CA ASP A 178 -4.94 18.33 -17.00
C ASP A 178 -3.83 19.32 -17.40
N ASP A 179 -3.27 20.02 -16.41
CA ASP A 179 -2.19 20.98 -16.64
C ASP A 179 -0.83 20.31 -16.88
N ALA A 180 0.18 21.09 -17.27
CA ALA A 180 1.51 20.58 -17.58
C ALA A 180 2.17 19.85 -16.39
N ASP A 181 1.84 20.27 -15.17
CA ASP A 181 2.32 19.68 -13.92
C ASP A 181 1.45 18.49 -13.47
N ARG A 182 0.41 18.16 -14.24
CA ARG A 182 -0.53 17.06 -13.99
C ARG A 182 -1.22 17.16 -12.62
N THR A 183 -1.57 18.39 -12.23
CA THR A 183 -2.06 18.69 -10.89
C THR A 183 -3.36 17.96 -10.56
N VAL A 184 -4.26 17.76 -11.54
CA VAL A 184 -5.51 17.02 -11.34
C VAL A 184 -5.22 15.54 -11.08
N PHE A 185 -4.37 14.94 -11.91
CA PHE A 185 -3.92 13.56 -11.74
C PHE A 185 -3.28 13.33 -10.37
N TYR A 186 -2.29 14.15 -9.99
CA TYR A 186 -1.58 13.96 -8.72
C TYR A 186 -2.48 14.23 -7.50
N THR A 187 -3.39 15.20 -7.57
CA THR A 187 -4.39 15.42 -6.50
C THR A 187 -5.24 14.16 -6.27
N ALA A 188 -5.76 13.57 -7.35
CA ALA A 188 -6.57 12.36 -7.26
C ALA A 188 -5.74 11.17 -6.77
N ALA A 189 -4.52 11.00 -7.31
CA ALA A 189 -3.61 9.95 -6.90
C ALA A 189 -3.33 10.04 -5.39
N LEU A 190 -2.74 11.14 -4.90
CA LEU A 190 -2.36 11.30 -3.50
C LEU A 190 -3.55 11.08 -2.54
N SER A 191 -4.75 11.54 -2.93
CA SER A 191 -5.98 11.30 -2.16
C SER A 191 -6.34 9.81 -2.06
N ILE A 192 -6.25 9.08 -3.17
CA ILE A 192 -6.52 7.63 -3.22
C ILE A 192 -5.44 6.85 -2.45
N TRP A 193 -4.17 7.21 -2.58
CA TRP A 193 -3.07 6.60 -1.81
C TRP A 193 -3.24 6.82 -0.31
N ALA A 194 -3.67 8.02 0.10
CA ALA A 194 -4.00 8.30 1.49
C ALA A 194 -5.18 7.46 1.99
N PHE A 195 -6.26 7.38 1.20
CA PHE A 195 -7.42 6.55 1.51
C PHE A 195 -7.05 5.07 1.60
N MET A 196 -6.23 4.56 0.67
CA MET A 196 -5.72 3.19 0.69
C MET A 196 -5.00 2.89 2.01
N MET A 197 -4.11 3.77 2.44
CA MET A 197 -3.38 3.61 3.70
C MET A 197 -4.30 3.51 4.92
N VAL A 198 -5.38 4.28 4.93
CA VAL A 198 -6.41 4.24 5.97
C VAL A 198 -7.22 2.94 5.90
N GLU A 199 -7.72 2.61 4.72
CA GLU A 199 -8.62 1.48 4.49
C GLU A 199 -7.91 0.16 4.78
N LEU A 200 -6.68 -0.02 4.32
CA LEU A 200 -5.91 -1.23 4.59
C LEU A 200 -5.62 -1.40 6.09
N TYR A 201 -5.37 -0.31 6.83
CA TYR A 201 -5.22 -0.41 8.28
C TYR A 201 -6.51 -0.87 8.98
N TYR A 202 -7.66 -0.30 8.64
CA TYR A 202 -8.92 -0.69 9.26
C TYR A 202 -9.36 -2.08 8.82
N GLY A 203 -9.19 -2.43 7.56
CA GLY A 203 -9.38 -3.79 7.04
C GLY A 203 -8.48 -4.80 7.74
N TYR A 204 -7.21 -4.45 8.00
CA TYR A 204 -6.30 -5.29 8.79
C TYR A 204 -6.88 -5.55 10.18
N CYS A 205 -7.29 -4.49 10.88
CA CYS A 205 -7.87 -4.59 12.21
C CYS A 205 -9.16 -5.42 12.21
N ALA A 206 -9.97 -5.30 11.17
CA ALA A 206 -11.21 -6.06 11.00
C ALA A 206 -10.94 -7.58 10.90
N LEU A 207 -9.99 -7.98 10.05
CA LEU A 207 -9.58 -9.38 9.95
C LEU A 207 -8.86 -9.88 11.20
N GLU A 208 -8.07 -9.04 11.87
CA GLU A 208 -7.42 -9.37 13.14
C GLU A 208 -8.47 -9.75 14.19
N ARG A 209 -9.51 -8.92 14.38
CA ARG A 209 -10.62 -9.22 15.30
C ARG A 209 -11.36 -10.50 14.92
N ALA A 210 -11.71 -10.66 13.64
CA ALA A 210 -12.43 -11.83 13.16
C ALA A 210 -11.63 -13.14 13.35
N THR A 211 -10.31 -13.06 13.20
CA THR A 211 -9.40 -14.20 13.39
C THR A 211 -9.24 -14.56 14.87
N GLN A 212 -9.05 -13.57 15.75
CA GLN A 212 -8.98 -13.79 17.21
C GLN A 212 -10.29 -14.35 17.80
N ALA A 213 -11.44 -13.88 17.30
CA ALA A 213 -12.75 -14.40 17.72
C ALA A 213 -12.91 -15.89 17.36
N ARG A 214 -12.45 -16.32 16.17
CA ARG A 214 -12.45 -17.74 15.77
C ARG A 214 -11.62 -18.62 16.70
N PHE A 215 -10.42 -18.18 17.07
CA PHE A 215 -9.57 -18.93 18.02
C PHE A 215 -10.19 -19.01 19.42
N SER A 216 -10.81 -17.92 19.88
CA SER A 216 -11.50 -17.87 21.19
C SER A 216 -12.76 -18.75 21.23
N ALA A 217 -13.51 -18.83 20.12
CA ALA A 217 -14.70 -19.68 20.01
C ALA A 217 -14.33 -21.17 20.04
N TYR A 218 -13.24 -21.57 19.37
CA TYR A 218 -12.74 -22.95 19.42
C TYR A 218 -12.23 -23.34 20.82
N ALA A 219 -11.57 -22.42 21.52
CA ALA A 219 -11.09 -22.66 22.89
C ALA A 219 -12.24 -22.81 23.93
N ARG A 220 -13.43 -22.29 23.63
CA ARG A 220 -14.63 -22.41 24.49
C ARG A 220 -15.51 -23.60 24.12
N GLU A 221 -15.20 -24.33 23.06
CA GLU A 221 -15.93 -25.55 22.71
C GLU A 221 -15.50 -26.67 23.67
N PRO A 222 -16.39 -27.22 24.51
CA PRO A 222 -16.01 -28.26 25.45
C PRO A 222 -15.47 -29.48 24.69
N LEU A 223 -14.25 -29.91 25.05
CA LEU A 223 -13.48 -31.03 24.50
C LEU A 223 -14.29 -32.33 24.28
N ALA A 224 -15.44 -32.48 24.92
CA ALA A 224 -16.35 -33.60 24.77
C ALA A 224 -17.00 -33.70 23.38
N LYS A 225 -17.17 -32.61 22.62
CA LYS A 225 -17.89 -32.64 21.33
C LYS A 225 -17.00 -32.85 20.11
N THR A 226 -15.69 -32.62 20.20
CA THR A 226 -14.77 -32.69 19.05
C THR A 226 -14.40 -34.13 18.66
N ARG A 227 -14.51 -35.10 19.59
CA ARG A 227 -14.22 -36.52 19.30
C ARG A 227 -15.36 -37.27 18.60
N LEU A 228 -16.61 -36.81 18.70
CA LEU A 228 -17.77 -37.51 18.13
C LEU A 228 -18.00 -37.21 16.64
N ARG A 229 -17.31 -36.21 16.06
CA ARG A 229 -17.45 -35.84 14.63
C ARG A 229 -16.41 -36.44 13.70
N ARG A 230 -15.43 -37.20 14.20
CA ARG A 230 -14.43 -37.87 13.35
C ARG A 230 -14.77 -39.33 13.00
N HIS A 231 -15.90 -39.84 13.48
CA HIS A 231 -16.34 -41.24 13.27
C HIS A 231 -17.83 -41.37 12.94
N ALA A 232 -18.41 -40.40 12.23
CA ALA A 232 -19.74 -40.51 11.64
C ALA A 232 -19.69 -40.08 10.18
#